data_AF-A0A3S5DN01-F1
#
_entry.id   AF-A0A3S5DN01-F1
#
_cell.length_a   1.000
_cell.length_b   1.000
_cell.length_c   1.000
_cell.angle_alpha   90.00
_cell.angle_beta   90.00
_cell.angle_gamma   90.00
#
_symmetry.space_group_name_H-M   'P 1'
#
loop_
_entity.id
_entity.type
_entity.pdbx_description
1 polymer ?
#
loop_
_entity_poly.entity_id
_entity_poly.type
_entity_poly.pdbx_seq_one_letter_code
_entity_poly.pdbx_strand_id
1 'polypeptide(L)'
;MKTEKKYSALKLPADVKPVFDAAWNKTVTPLDETMTRYYFLRGKRLDQLVAMGEFLQKQGNKVRFETNGKAVFADLAAKEHFQDQQFNFFITQNDINHLTQQMVEFINSQQDAADAGGVN
;
A
#
# COMPACT_ATOMS: atom_id res chain seq x y z
N MET A 1 26.98 34.74 -6.03
CA MET A 1 26.54 33.44 -6.57
C MET A 1 27.74 32.66 -7.12
N LYS A 2 28.40 31.80 -6.34
CA LYS A 2 29.50 30.93 -6.83
C LYS A 2 29.68 29.64 -6.01
N THR A 3 28.63 29.19 -5.32
CA THR A 3 28.67 28.00 -4.45
C THR A 3 27.86 26.82 -5.01
N GLU A 4 26.92 27.06 -5.94
CA GLU A 4 26.06 26.00 -6.52
C GLU A 4 26.77 25.10 -7.55
N LYS A 5 27.89 25.55 -8.15
CA LYS A 5 28.65 24.77 -9.14
C LYS A 5 29.75 23.86 -8.57
N LYS A 6 30.05 23.95 -7.26
CA LYS A 6 31.13 23.15 -6.65
C LYS A 6 30.67 21.76 -6.17
N TYR A 7 29.38 21.56 -5.96
CA TYR A 7 28.85 20.26 -5.47
C TYR A 7 28.28 19.37 -6.59
N SER A 8 27.90 19.95 -7.74
CA SER A 8 27.35 19.22 -8.89
C SER A 8 28.41 18.56 -9.78
N ALA A 9 29.69 18.83 -9.52
CA ALA A 9 30.83 18.24 -10.25
C ALA A 9 31.65 17.24 -9.41
N LEU A 10 31.28 16.98 -8.15
CA LEU A 10 31.86 15.88 -7.38
C LEU A 10 31.33 14.56 -7.93
N LYS A 11 32.05 13.97 -8.89
CA LYS A 11 31.87 12.56 -9.22
C LYS A 11 32.26 11.77 -7.97
N LEU A 12 31.31 11.03 -7.41
CA LEU A 12 31.61 10.03 -6.38
C LEU A 12 32.78 9.17 -6.89
N PRO A 13 33.87 9.01 -6.11
CA PRO A 13 34.97 8.12 -6.49
C PRO A 13 34.42 6.75 -6.88
N ALA A 14 35.04 6.10 -7.88
CA ALA A 14 34.56 4.81 -8.41
C ALA A 14 34.38 3.74 -7.32
N ASP A 15 35.08 3.89 -6.20
CA ASP A 15 35.08 2.98 -5.05
C ASP A 15 33.89 3.22 -4.10
N VAL A 16 33.31 4.43 -4.11
CA VAL A 16 32.19 4.82 -3.24
C VAL A 16 30.84 4.53 -3.89
N LYS A 17 30.79 4.54 -5.23
CA LYS A 17 29.57 4.22 -5.99
C LYS A 17 29.00 2.83 -5.66
N PRO A 18 29.77 1.73 -5.58
CA PRO A 18 29.24 0.41 -5.23
C PRO A 18 28.66 0.35 -3.82
N VAL A 19 29.28 1.04 -2.86
CA VAL A 19 28.81 1.11 -1.47
C VAL A 19 27.52 1.91 -1.38
N PHE A 20 27.45 3.04 -2.10
CA PHE A 20 26.24 3.85 -2.19
C PHE A 20 25.10 3.09 -2.90
N ASP A 21 25.37 2.45 -4.03
CA ASP A 21 24.38 1.65 -4.76
C ASP A 21 23.87 0.49 -3.90
N ALA A 22 24.74 -0.18 -3.13
CA ALA A 22 24.36 -1.23 -2.20
C ALA A 22 23.49 -0.70 -1.05
N ALA A 23 23.85 0.46 -0.48
CA ALA A 23 23.05 1.11 0.56
C ALA A 23 21.68 1.56 0.01
N TRP A 24 21.64 2.13 -1.20
CA TRP A 24 20.41 2.55 -1.88
C TRP A 24 19.50 1.36 -2.17
N ASN A 25 20.03 0.28 -2.73
CA ASN A 25 19.25 -0.94 -3.01
C ASN A 25 18.73 -1.62 -1.74
N LYS A 26 19.45 -1.47 -0.62
CA LYS A 26 19.02 -2.01 0.68
C LYS A 26 17.92 -1.17 1.34
N THR A 27 17.85 0.13 1.04
CA THR A 27 17.05 1.08 1.84
C THR A 27 15.94 1.79 1.08
N VAL A 28 16.15 2.16 -0.17
CA VAL A 28 15.18 2.98 -0.92
C VAL A 28 14.30 2.13 -1.83
N THR A 29 14.88 1.19 -2.57
CA THR A 29 14.15 0.33 -3.52
C THR A 29 13.02 -0.48 -2.85
N PRO A 30 13.24 -1.15 -1.71
CA PRO A 30 12.17 -1.94 -1.06
C PRO A 30 11.02 -1.07 -0.55
N LEU A 31 11.32 0.14 -0.06
CA LEU A 31 10.31 1.07 0.44
C LEU A 31 9.46 1.65 -0.71
N ASP A 32 10.09 2.00 -1.84
CA ASP A 32 9.42 2.55 -3.02
C ASP A 32 8.47 1.52 -3.68
N GLU A 33 8.92 0.27 -3.83
CA GLU A 33 8.08 -0.82 -4.34
C GLU A 33 6.88 -1.10 -3.42
N THR A 34 7.11 -1.09 -2.10
CA THR A 34 6.07 -1.32 -1.09
C THR A 34 5.05 -0.18 -1.08
N MET A 35 5.50 1.07 -1.17
CA MET A 35 4.63 2.25 -1.25
C MET A 35 3.81 2.28 -2.54
N THR A 36 4.43 1.96 -3.67
CA THR A 36 3.74 1.85 -4.96
C THR A 36 2.63 0.81 -4.90
N ARG A 37 2.93 -0.38 -4.34
CA ARG A 37 1.93 -1.44 -4.16
C ARG A 37 0.83 -1.04 -3.18
N TYR A 38 1.17 -0.33 -2.11
CA TYR A 38 0.21 0.18 -1.14
C TYR A 38 -0.81 1.12 -1.78
N TYR A 39 -0.35 2.12 -2.54
CA TYR A 39 -1.26 3.07 -3.21
C TYR A 39 -2.09 2.41 -4.30
N PHE A 40 -1.52 1.47 -5.05
CA PHE A 40 -2.27 0.68 -6.01
C PHE A 40 -3.43 -0.09 -5.33
N LEU A 41 -3.17 -0.79 -4.23
CA LEU A 41 -4.20 -1.53 -3.51
C LEU A 41 -5.24 -0.62 -2.86
N ARG A 42 -4.84 0.56 -2.36
CA ARG A 42 -5.78 1.59 -1.88
C ARG A 42 -6.74 2.03 -2.99
N GLY A 43 -6.23 2.30 -4.19
CA GLY A 43 -7.04 2.61 -5.37
C GLY A 43 -8.02 1.48 -5.70
N LYS A 44 -7.50 0.26 -5.84
CA LYS A 44 -8.31 -0.96 -6.09
C LYS A 44 -9.42 -1.13 -5.06
N ARG A 45 -9.14 -0.86 -3.78
CA ARG A 45 -10.13 -0.97 -2.70
C ARG A 45 -11.25 0.07 -2.82
N LEU A 46 -10.94 1.28 -3.29
CA LEU A 46 -11.96 2.30 -3.57
C LEU A 46 -12.84 1.87 -4.75
N ASP A 47 -12.23 1.36 -5.82
CA ASP A 47 -12.97 0.85 -6.98
C ASP A 47 -13.90 -0.32 -6.58
N GLN A 48 -13.45 -1.21 -5.69
CA GLN A 48 -14.28 -2.28 -5.13
C GLN A 48 -15.48 -1.75 -4.35
N LEU A 49 -15.32 -0.70 -3.55
CA LEU A 49 -16.44 -0.07 -2.83
C LEU A 49 -17.46 0.55 -3.79
N VAL A 50 -16.96 1.23 -4.83
CA VAL A 50 -17.82 1.80 -5.88
C VAL A 50 -18.60 0.68 -6.57
N ALA A 51 -17.92 -0.39 -6.99
CA ALA A 51 -18.57 -1.54 -7.64
C ALA A 51 -19.62 -2.22 -6.76
N MET A 52 -19.35 -2.37 -5.46
CA MET A 52 -20.34 -2.88 -4.49
C MET A 52 -21.55 -1.95 -4.37
N GLY A 53 -21.32 -0.63 -4.30
CA GLY A 53 -22.39 0.36 -4.25
C GLY A 53 -23.26 0.35 -5.52
N GLU A 54 -22.63 0.33 -6.69
CA GLU A 54 -23.32 0.22 -7.97
C GLU A 54 -24.11 -1.09 -8.08
N PHE A 55 -23.55 -2.20 -7.60
CA PHE A 55 -24.23 -3.48 -7.60
C PHE A 55 -25.51 -3.42 -6.74
N LEU A 56 -25.41 -2.93 -5.50
CA LEU A 56 -26.56 -2.75 -4.63
C LEU A 56 -27.61 -1.82 -5.25
N GLN A 57 -27.18 -0.74 -5.89
CA GLN A 57 -28.06 0.19 -6.59
C GLN A 57 -28.81 -0.50 -7.74
N LYS A 58 -28.13 -1.32 -8.55
CA LYS A 58 -28.73 -2.08 -9.66
C LYS A 58 -29.75 -3.11 -9.18
N GLN A 59 -29.57 -3.68 -7.99
CA GLN A 59 -30.56 -4.58 -7.40
C GLN A 59 -31.84 -3.86 -6.97
N GLY A 60 -31.75 -2.58 -6.60
CA GLY A 60 -32.88 -1.76 -6.19
C GLY A 60 -33.70 -2.44 -5.09
N ASN A 61 -35.01 -2.58 -5.31
CA ASN A 61 -35.94 -3.13 -4.32
C ASN A 61 -35.76 -4.64 -4.05
N LYS A 62 -34.89 -5.34 -4.82
CA LYS A 62 -34.54 -6.75 -4.57
C LYS A 62 -33.56 -6.92 -3.41
N VAL A 63 -33.01 -5.82 -2.92
CA VAL A 63 -32.19 -5.77 -1.70
C VAL A 63 -32.93 -4.97 -0.64
N ARG A 64 -32.97 -5.54 0.56
CA ARG A 64 -33.43 -4.87 1.77
C ARG A 64 -32.28 -4.73 2.73
N PHE A 65 -32.20 -3.61 3.43
CA PHE A 65 -31.22 -3.43 4.50
C PHE A 65 -31.91 -3.68 5.84
N GLU A 66 -31.34 -4.58 6.63
CA GLU A 66 -31.72 -4.76 8.04
C GLU A 66 -31.22 -3.56 8.87
N THR A 67 -31.77 -3.39 10.07
CA THR A 67 -31.42 -2.29 11.00
C THR A 67 -29.93 -2.26 11.38
N ASN A 68 -29.24 -3.40 11.28
CA ASN A 68 -27.79 -3.55 11.51
C ASN A 68 -26.94 -3.20 10.26
N GLY A 69 -27.55 -2.74 9.17
CA GLY A 69 -26.87 -2.44 7.90
C GLY A 69 -26.61 -3.65 7.01
N LYS A 70 -27.05 -4.86 7.39
CA LYS A 70 -26.89 -6.06 6.58
C LYS A 70 -27.81 -6.01 5.35
N ALA A 71 -27.23 -6.21 4.17
CA ALA A 71 -27.98 -6.38 2.94
C ALA A 71 -28.58 -7.79 2.85
N VAL A 72 -29.89 -7.87 2.66
CA VAL A 72 -30.67 -9.08 2.45
C VAL A 72 -31.18 -9.09 1.03
N PHE A 73 -30.74 -10.08 0.25
CA PHE A 73 -31.08 -10.23 -1.15
C PHE A 73 -32.24 -11.21 -1.31
N ALA A 74 -33.18 -10.88 -2.19
CA ALA A 74 -34.25 -11.80 -2.59
C ALA A 74 -33.75 -12.94 -3.49
N ASP A 75 -32.66 -12.70 -4.24
CA ASP A 75 -32.04 -13.65 -5.16
C ASP A 75 -30.74 -14.23 -4.59
N LEU A 76 -30.57 -15.55 -4.68
CA LEU A 76 -29.39 -16.24 -4.13
C LEU A 76 -28.12 -15.91 -4.91
N ALA A 77 -28.19 -15.87 -6.24
CA ALA A 77 -27.02 -15.57 -7.07
C ALA A 77 -26.51 -14.14 -6.81
N ALA A 78 -27.42 -13.17 -6.65
CA ALA A 78 -27.07 -11.81 -6.27
C ALA A 78 -26.43 -11.72 -4.88
N LYS A 79 -26.92 -12.54 -3.93
CA LYS A 79 -26.33 -12.64 -2.59
C LYS A 79 -24.89 -13.17 -2.65
N GLU A 80 -24.68 -14.29 -3.33
CA GLU A 80 -23.37 -14.94 -3.47
C GLU A 80 -22.39 -14.00 -4.15
N HIS A 81 -22.81 -13.34 -5.23
CA HIS A 81 -21.99 -12.35 -5.91
C HIS A 81 -21.58 -11.19 -4.98
N PHE A 82 -22.51 -10.67 -4.18
CA PHE A 82 -22.19 -9.61 -3.23
C PHE A 82 -21.24 -10.10 -2.13
N GLN A 83 -21.40 -11.34 -1.66
CA GLN A 83 -20.49 -11.95 -0.69
C GLN A 83 -19.07 -12.10 -1.26
N ASP A 84 -18.93 -12.50 -2.51
CA ASP A 84 -17.63 -12.57 -3.20
C ASP A 84 -16.98 -11.18 -3.31
N GLN A 85 -17.77 -10.14 -3.59
CA GLN A 85 -17.28 -8.76 -3.58
C GLN A 85 -16.80 -8.34 -2.18
N GLN A 86 -17.55 -8.66 -1.12
CA GLN A 86 -17.13 -8.38 0.26
C GLN A 86 -15.86 -9.13 0.64
N PHE A 87 -15.73 -10.39 0.22
CA PHE A 87 -14.56 -11.22 0.48
C PHE A 87 -13.31 -10.66 -0.22
N ASN A 88 -13.42 -10.29 -1.50
CA ASN A 88 -12.32 -9.67 -2.25
C ASN A 88 -11.89 -8.32 -1.67
N PHE A 89 -12.86 -7.54 -1.17
CA PHE A 89 -12.59 -6.29 -0.45
C PHE A 89 -11.82 -6.55 0.85
N PHE A 90 -12.21 -7.58 1.62
CA PHE A 90 -11.52 -7.98 2.84
C PHE A 90 -10.08 -8.43 2.58
N ILE A 91 -9.85 -9.26 1.55
CA ILE A 91 -8.49 -9.66 1.13
C ILE A 91 -7.64 -8.42 0.84
N THR A 92 -8.18 -7.49 0.04
CA THR A 92 -7.45 -6.28 -0.34
C THR A 92 -7.11 -5.41 0.88
N GLN A 93 -8.00 -5.32 1.88
CA GLN A 93 -7.73 -4.64 3.13
C GLN A 93 -6.62 -5.34 3.95
N ASN A 94 -6.61 -6.66 4.00
CA ASN A 94 -5.57 -7.40 4.72
C ASN A 94 -4.20 -7.22 4.07
N ASP A 95 -4.13 -7.23 2.73
CA ASP A 95 -2.88 -6.96 2.01
C ASP A 95 -2.37 -5.54 2.31
N ILE A 96 -3.26 -4.54 2.34
CA ILE A 96 -2.91 -3.17 2.73
C ILE A 96 -2.36 -3.13 4.16
N ASN A 97 -2.99 -3.84 5.10
CA ASN A 97 -2.54 -3.90 6.49
C ASN A 97 -1.15 -4.55 6.59
N HIS A 98 -0.93 -5.64 5.85
CA HIS A 98 0.35 -6.33 5.82
C HIS A 98 1.47 -5.45 5.26
N LEU A 99 1.23 -4.76 4.14
CA LEU A 99 2.20 -3.79 3.60
C LEU A 99 2.47 -2.64 4.57
N THR A 100 1.44 -2.18 5.29
CA THR A 100 1.61 -1.14 6.31
C THR A 100 2.54 -1.62 7.43
N GLN A 101 2.38 -2.86 7.89
CA GLN A 101 3.28 -3.46 8.87
C GLN A 101 4.71 -3.58 8.36
N GLN A 102 4.90 -4.07 7.13
CA GLN A 102 6.23 -4.16 6.49
C GLN A 102 6.93 -2.79 6.41
N MET A 103 6.19 -1.72 6.09
CA MET A 103 6.75 -0.37 6.07
C MET A 103 7.16 0.12 7.45
N VAL A 104 6.36 -0.16 8.49
CA VAL A 104 6.71 0.19 9.87
C VAL A 104 7.95 -0.57 10.34
N GLU A 105 8.01 -1.87 10.09
CA GLU A 105 9.17 -2.71 10.42
C GLU A 105 10.44 -2.22 9.68
N PHE A 106 10.30 -1.89 8.40
CA PHE A 106 11.40 -1.35 7.61
C PHE A 106 11.90 -0.04 8.20
N ILE A 107 11.01 0.92 8.50
CA ILE A 107 11.39 2.21 9.11
C ILE A 107 12.10 2.00 10.45
N ASN A 108 11.56 1.13 11.33
CA ASN A 108 12.19 0.82 12.61
C ASN A 108 13.58 0.22 12.42
N SER A 109 13.76 -0.69 11.45
CA SER A 109 15.07 -1.29 11.15
C SER A 109 16.12 -0.28 10.68
N GLN A 110 15.71 0.78 9.99
CA GLN A 110 16.61 1.86 9.57
C GLN A 110 17.01 2.74 10.76
N GLN A 111 16.06 2.98 11.68
CA GLN A 111 16.32 3.74 12.91
C GLN A 111 17.30 2.99 13.82
N ASP A 112 17.07 1.69 14.07
CA ASP A 112 17.98 0.85 14.86
C ASP A 112 19.40 0.81 14.25
N ALA A 113 19.51 0.74 12.92
CA ALA A 113 20.80 0.78 12.23
C ALA A 113 21.52 2.13 12.36
N ALA A 114 20.77 3.24 12.36
CA ALA A 114 21.33 4.57 12.58
C ALA A 114 21.81 4.75 14.03
N ASP A 115 21.05 4.24 15.01
CA ASP A 115 21.38 4.33 16.43
C ASP A 115 22.58 3.43 16.79
N ALA A 116 22.71 2.25 16.19
CA ALA A 116 23.85 1.35 16.37
C ALA A 116 25.16 1.89 15.74
N GLY A 117 25.06 2.71 14.70
CA GLY A 117 26.21 3.40 14.09
C GLY A 117 26.66 4.67 14.82
N GLY A 118 25.92 5.09 15.85
CA GLY A 118 26.18 6.30 16.65
C GLY A 118 27.11 6.12 17.85
N VAL A 119 27.64 4.92 18.08
CA VAL A 119 28.61 4.65 19.15
C VAL A 119 30.03 4.77 18.59
N ASN A 120 30.55 6.00 18.59
CA ASN A 120 32.00 6.25 18.59
C ASN A 120 32.53 6.17 20.02
#